data_AF-B8LB26-F1
#
_entry.id   AF-B8LB26-F1
#
_cell.length_a   1.000
_cell.length_b   1.000
_cell.length_c   1.000
_cell.angle_alpha   90.00
_cell.angle_beta   90.00
_cell.angle_gamma   90.00
#
_symmetry.space_group_name_H-M   'P 1'
#
loop_
_entity.id
_entity.type
_entity.pdbx_description
1 polymer ?
#
loop_
_entity_poly.entity_id
_entity_poly.type
_entity_poly.pdbx_seq_one_letter_code
_entity_poly.pdbx_strand_id
1 'polypeptide(L)'
;MSTPSTALDGIAAHPAPAPALKIVPARHPLQVVGTLLALALILIGLQSVLGNPRWGWGAFAEWFFARPVLEGLGRTLLLTALGTGLGFALGTLLALARVSGSPLLSAVSWGYVWLFRSIPLLVLLLLLNNLGYLYSTIELGVPFTGISLFSYPTTQLIGVFTAAVLGLTLNQAAFSAEVIRGGILSVDHGQYEAAAALGLPRGRQVRRIILPQAMRSILPAAFNDVIGLAKSTSVVYVLALPELFYTVQVIYRRNLEVVPLLMVATVWYLVILTVLSLLQRRVEQRFARGQLQRERSVSRVSSPRRATGEAAPRVVNRPRIAAQVEVGEGAAVSLHGVGKVFGGQPVLEDVHLDLRAGSVTVLIGPSGAGKSTLLRLINHLERADSGYVTVGGQLIGYRRDGDTLYELPEREIRRRRAEVGMVFQGFNLFPHLTALENIIEAPIAVRGVSRAEAEQQARTLLERVGLADKADAFPRQLSGGQQQRVAIARALALQPKVLLFDEPTSALDPELVAEVLSVIEELARSGTTLVIVTHELSFARRVADHVVMMDQGRVIEQGTPEALFQRPRQQRTADFLAKTP
;
A
#
# COMPACT_ATOMS: atom_id res chain seq x y z
N MET A 1 -2.77 16.22 79.10
CA MET A 1 -2.03 14.95 79.25
C MET A 1 -2.81 13.86 78.54
N SER A 2 -2.13 13.12 77.67
CA SER A 2 -2.42 11.75 77.18
C SER A 2 -3.65 11.47 76.29
N THR A 3 -3.36 11.17 75.02
CA THR A 3 -4.13 10.40 74.02
C THR A 3 -4.29 8.92 74.44
N PRO A 4 -5.20 8.13 73.83
CA PRO A 4 -4.87 7.36 72.61
C PRO A 4 -6.04 7.25 71.59
N SER A 5 -5.74 7.32 70.28
CA SER A 5 -5.71 6.19 69.31
C SER A 5 -7.06 5.52 69.01
N THR A 6 -7.50 5.70 67.74
CA THR A 6 -8.11 4.72 66.79
C THR A 6 -9.34 5.28 66.07
N ALA A 7 -9.14 5.78 64.86
CA ALA A 7 -10.21 5.95 63.87
C ALA A 7 -9.63 5.70 62.46
N LEU A 8 -9.16 4.47 62.24
CA LEU A 8 -8.86 3.90 60.93
C LEU A 8 -9.80 2.69 60.75
N ASP A 9 -11.09 2.94 60.50
CA ASP A 9 -12.07 1.89 60.17
C ASP A 9 -13.22 2.48 59.32
N GLY A 10 -12.87 3.13 58.20
CA GLY A 10 -13.85 3.86 57.38
C GLY A 10 -13.81 3.61 55.88
N ILE A 11 -12.97 2.70 55.36
CA ILE A 11 -12.89 2.43 53.92
C ILE A 11 -12.68 0.93 53.66
N ALA A 12 -13.69 0.11 53.98
CA ALA A 12 -13.78 -1.27 53.49
C ALA A 12 -15.23 -1.76 53.51
N ALA A 13 -16.06 -1.21 52.63
CA ALA A 13 -17.31 -1.86 52.24
C ALA A 13 -17.39 -1.85 50.72
N HIS A 14 -16.92 -2.93 50.09
CA HIS A 14 -17.27 -3.20 48.70
C HIS A 14 -18.81 -3.26 48.61
N PRO A 15 -19.46 -2.46 47.75
CA PRO A 15 -20.89 -2.59 47.56
C PRO A 15 -21.20 -4.03 47.11
N ALA A 16 -22.22 -4.63 47.72
CA ALA A 16 -22.66 -6.00 47.45
C ALA A 16 -22.77 -6.24 45.93
N PRO A 17 -22.39 -7.43 45.42
CA PRO A 17 -22.46 -7.71 43.99
C PRO A 17 -23.90 -7.53 43.51
N ALA A 18 -24.10 -6.58 42.60
CA ALA A 18 -25.40 -6.33 42.00
C ALA A 18 -25.93 -7.64 41.38
N PRO A 19 -27.24 -7.94 41.52
CA PRO A 19 -27.81 -9.16 40.99
C PRO A 19 -27.50 -9.27 39.50
N ALA A 20 -27.01 -10.44 39.07
CA ALA A 20 -26.61 -10.67 37.69
C ALA A 20 -27.79 -10.40 36.73
N LEU A 21 -27.74 -9.25 36.06
CA LEU A 21 -28.79 -8.81 35.14
C LEU A 21 -28.79 -9.75 33.92
N LYS A 22 -29.93 -10.42 33.70
CA LYS A 22 -30.13 -11.28 32.53
C LYS A 22 -30.35 -10.40 31.30
N ILE A 23 -29.34 -10.32 30.44
CA ILE A 23 -29.45 -9.65 29.13
C ILE A 23 -30.35 -10.52 28.23
N VAL A 24 -31.52 -9.99 27.87
CA VAL A 24 -32.41 -10.60 26.87
C VAL A 24 -32.12 -9.94 25.52
N PRO A 25 -31.80 -10.70 24.47
CA PRO A 25 -31.54 -10.13 23.15
C PRO A 25 -32.79 -9.45 22.60
N ALA A 26 -32.60 -8.34 21.90
CA ALA A 26 -33.69 -7.63 21.22
C ALA A 26 -34.35 -8.53 20.17
N ARG A 27 -35.69 -8.57 20.14
CA ARG A 27 -36.43 -9.24 19.07
C ARG A 27 -36.48 -8.33 17.85
N HIS A 28 -36.20 -8.86 16.67
CA HIS A 28 -36.28 -8.14 15.40
C HIS A 28 -37.46 -8.67 14.55
N PRO A 29 -38.73 -8.34 14.89
CA PRO A 29 -39.90 -8.90 14.20
C PRO A 29 -39.93 -8.58 12.70
N LEU A 30 -39.40 -7.42 12.29
CA LEU A 30 -39.28 -7.05 10.88
C LEU A 30 -38.31 -7.97 10.10
N GLN A 31 -37.28 -8.53 10.73
CA GLN A 31 -36.41 -9.51 10.07
C GLN A 31 -37.14 -10.84 9.87
N VAL A 32 -38.00 -11.25 10.80
CA VAL A 32 -38.82 -12.46 10.67
C VAL A 32 -39.84 -12.28 9.54
N VAL A 33 -40.57 -11.16 9.54
CA VAL A 33 -41.50 -10.81 8.45
C VAL A 33 -40.77 -10.74 7.11
N GLY A 34 -39.60 -10.10 7.07
CA GLY A 34 -38.77 -10.04 5.87
C GLY A 34 -38.30 -11.41 5.38
N THR A 35 -37.92 -12.31 6.29
CA THR A 35 -37.51 -13.68 5.97
C THR A 35 -38.68 -14.49 5.42
N LEU A 36 -39.86 -14.39 6.05
CA LEU A 36 -41.08 -15.05 5.58
C LEU A 36 -41.51 -14.53 4.21
N LEU A 37 -41.45 -13.22 3.98
CA LEU A 37 -41.76 -12.61 2.69
C LEU A 37 -40.77 -13.08 1.61
N ALA A 38 -39.47 -13.09 1.92
CA ALA A 38 -38.44 -13.57 1.00
C ALA A 38 -38.65 -15.06 0.65
N LEU A 39 -38.96 -15.89 1.65
CA LEU A 39 -39.26 -17.31 1.44
C LEU A 39 -40.51 -17.49 0.56
N ALA A 40 -41.58 -16.73 0.82
CA ALA A 40 -42.79 -16.76 0.01
C ALA A 40 -42.51 -16.38 -1.45
N LEU A 41 -41.74 -15.31 -1.70
CA LEU A 41 -41.34 -14.90 -3.05
C LEU A 41 -40.49 -15.97 -3.76
N ILE A 42 -39.56 -16.60 -3.04
CA ILE A 42 -38.75 -17.71 -3.57
C ILE A 42 -39.65 -18.90 -3.95
N LEU A 43 -40.60 -19.26 -3.09
CA LEU A 43 -41.55 -20.36 -3.35
C LEU A 43 -42.46 -20.05 -4.54
N ILE A 44 -42.96 -18.83 -4.65
CA ILE A 44 -43.74 -18.38 -5.82
C ILE A 44 -42.91 -18.48 -7.10
N GLY A 45 -41.65 -18.03 -7.06
CA GLY A 45 -40.71 -18.17 -8.18
C GLY A 45 -40.47 -19.62 -8.57
N LEU A 46 -40.18 -20.49 -7.59
CA LEU A 46 -39.97 -21.92 -7.80
C LEU A 46 -41.21 -22.61 -8.36
N GLN A 47 -42.41 -22.29 -7.84
CA GLN A 47 -43.66 -22.85 -8.35
C GLN A 47 -43.92 -22.42 -9.80
N SER A 48 -43.64 -21.16 -10.15
CA SER A 48 -43.75 -20.65 -11.53
C SER A 48 -42.76 -21.34 -12.48
N VAL A 49 -41.52 -21.56 -12.03
CA VAL A 49 -40.45 -22.17 -12.83
C VAL A 49 -40.63 -23.67 -13.02
N LEU A 50 -41.01 -24.39 -11.96
CA LEU A 50 -41.16 -25.86 -11.99
C LEU A 50 -42.55 -26.31 -12.44
N GLY A 51 -43.60 -25.55 -12.12
CA GLY A 51 -45.00 -25.93 -12.39
C GLY A 51 -45.54 -25.50 -13.75
N ASN A 52 -44.88 -24.57 -14.46
CA ASN A 52 -45.36 -24.09 -15.76
C ASN A 52 -44.71 -24.88 -16.92
N PRO A 53 -45.48 -25.64 -17.72
CA PRO A 53 -44.94 -26.45 -18.81
C PRO A 53 -44.31 -25.61 -19.94
N ARG A 54 -44.62 -24.31 -20.03
CA ARG A 54 -44.04 -23.40 -21.03
C ARG A 54 -42.53 -23.18 -20.88
N TRP A 55 -41.96 -23.52 -19.73
CA TRP A 55 -40.51 -23.56 -19.55
C TRP A 55 -39.84 -24.68 -20.35
N GLY A 56 -40.58 -25.74 -20.73
CA GLY A 56 -40.10 -26.77 -21.65
C GLY A 56 -38.85 -27.51 -21.18
N TRP A 57 -38.87 -28.03 -19.95
CA TRP A 57 -37.73 -28.73 -19.33
C TRP A 57 -37.17 -29.92 -20.13
N GLY A 58 -38.01 -30.59 -20.91
CA GLY A 58 -37.57 -31.66 -21.82
C GLY A 58 -36.63 -31.14 -22.91
N ALA A 59 -37.07 -30.11 -23.65
CA ALA A 59 -36.25 -29.43 -24.65
C ALA A 59 -34.98 -28.83 -24.04
N PHE A 60 -35.09 -28.22 -22.84
CA PHE A 60 -33.92 -27.73 -22.11
C PHE A 60 -32.87 -28.85 -21.91
N ALA A 61 -33.29 -30.01 -21.40
CA ALA A 61 -32.37 -31.12 -21.10
C ALA A 61 -31.69 -31.67 -22.37
N GLU A 62 -32.43 -31.76 -23.48
CA GLU A 62 -31.91 -32.18 -24.78
C GLU A 62 -30.83 -31.22 -25.30
N TRP A 63 -31.11 -29.92 -25.28
CA TRP A 63 -30.22 -28.91 -25.83
C TRP A 63 -29.05 -28.55 -24.91
N PHE A 64 -29.16 -28.77 -23.60
CA PHE A 64 -28.17 -28.32 -22.62
C PHE A 64 -26.75 -28.84 -22.91
N PHE A 65 -26.62 -30.10 -23.33
CA PHE A 65 -25.35 -30.73 -23.69
C PHE A 65 -25.21 -30.97 -25.21
N ALA A 66 -26.03 -30.32 -26.03
CA ALA A 66 -25.94 -30.47 -27.47
C ALA A 66 -24.59 -29.93 -27.99
N ARG A 67 -23.98 -30.64 -28.95
CA ARG A 67 -22.65 -30.28 -29.49
C ARG A 67 -22.55 -28.82 -29.96
N PRO A 68 -23.53 -28.26 -30.72
CA PRO A 68 -23.45 -26.86 -31.13
C PRO A 68 -23.41 -25.90 -29.94
N VAL A 69 -24.20 -26.16 -28.89
CA VAL A 69 -24.21 -25.35 -27.67
C VAL A 69 -22.87 -25.40 -26.95
N LEU A 70 -22.27 -26.59 -26.83
CA LEU A 70 -20.95 -26.77 -26.20
C LEU A 70 -19.81 -26.13 -27.02
N GLU A 71 -19.88 -26.17 -28.36
CA GLU A 71 -18.94 -25.44 -29.23
C GLU A 71 -19.08 -23.93 -29.09
N GLY A 72 -20.32 -23.43 -29.03
CA GLY A 72 -20.61 -22.02 -28.76
C GLY A 72 -20.08 -21.58 -27.40
N LEU A 73 -20.31 -22.38 -26.36
CA LEU A 73 -19.75 -22.20 -25.02
C LEU A 73 -18.21 -22.14 -25.05
N GLY A 74 -17.56 -23.07 -25.77
CA GLY A 74 -16.12 -23.08 -25.94
C GLY A 74 -15.59 -21.78 -26.57
N ARG A 75 -16.27 -21.25 -27.59
CA ARG A 75 -15.92 -19.97 -28.21
C ARG A 75 -16.15 -18.79 -27.26
N THR A 76 -17.24 -18.78 -26.50
CA THR A 76 -17.48 -17.77 -25.45
C THR A 76 -16.35 -17.76 -24.43
N LEU A 77 -15.93 -18.93 -23.94
CA LEU A 77 -14.80 -19.07 -23.01
C LEU A 77 -13.47 -18.63 -23.63
N LEU A 78 -13.22 -18.99 -24.89
CA LEU A 78 -12.01 -18.58 -25.61
C LEU A 78 -11.93 -17.06 -25.78
N LEU A 79 -13.02 -16.41 -26.22
CA LEU A 79 -13.10 -14.94 -26.32
C LEU A 79 -12.88 -14.26 -24.98
N THR A 80 -13.48 -14.80 -23.91
CA THR A 80 -13.30 -14.29 -22.55
C THR A 80 -11.84 -14.40 -22.12
N ALA A 81 -11.20 -15.55 -22.37
CA ALA A 81 -9.80 -15.79 -22.01
C ALA A 81 -8.84 -14.89 -22.79
N LEU A 82 -9.01 -14.78 -24.12
CA LEU A 82 -8.19 -13.91 -24.96
C LEU A 82 -8.38 -12.43 -24.62
N GLY A 83 -9.63 -11.98 -24.51
CA GLY A 83 -9.95 -10.59 -24.15
C GLY A 83 -9.41 -10.23 -22.76
N THR A 84 -9.47 -11.16 -21.80
CA THR A 84 -8.85 -10.99 -20.47
C THR A 84 -7.33 -10.90 -20.60
N GLY A 85 -6.68 -11.91 -21.19
CA GLY A 85 -5.21 -11.96 -21.26
C GLY A 85 -4.61 -10.76 -21.98
N LEU A 86 -5.11 -10.46 -23.18
CA LEU A 86 -4.65 -9.33 -23.99
C LEU A 86 -5.07 -7.99 -23.39
N GLY A 87 -6.30 -7.89 -22.87
CA GLY A 87 -6.83 -6.69 -22.25
C GLY A 87 -6.04 -6.29 -21.00
N PHE A 88 -5.73 -7.22 -20.10
CA PHE A 88 -4.89 -6.95 -18.94
C PHE A 88 -3.44 -6.65 -19.31
N ALA A 89 -2.88 -7.31 -20.33
CA ALA A 89 -1.53 -7.02 -20.81
C ALA A 89 -1.42 -5.57 -21.32
N LEU A 90 -2.32 -5.18 -22.24
CA LEU A 90 -2.38 -3.82 -22.76
C LEU A 90 -2.77 -2.81 -21.67
N GLY A 91 -3.73 -3.14 -20.82
CA GLY A 91 -4.16 -2.31 -19.70
C GLY A 91 -3.04 -2.03 -18.70
N THR A 92 -2.16 -3.00 -18.44
CA THR A 92 -0.98 -2.81 -17.59
C THR A 92 0.00 -1.81 -18.22
N LEU A 93 0.28 -1.94 -19.52
CA LEU A 93 1.16 -1.02 -20.23
C LEU A 93 0.60 0.41 -20.21
N LEU A 94 -0.70 0.56 -20.43
CA LEU A 94 -1.40 1.84 -20.37
C LEU A 94 -1.37 2.42 -18.94
N ALA A 95 -1.64 1.62 -17.91
CA ALA A 95 -1.57 2.06 -16.52
C ALA A 95 -0.16 2.58 -16.15
N LEU A 96 0.89 1.87 -16.57
CA LEU A 96 2.28 2.30 -16.37
C LEU A 96 2.60 3.58 -17.14
N ALA A 97 2.16 3.70 -18.40
CA ALA A 97 2.29 4.92 -19.18
C ALA A 97 1.57 6.11 -18.49
N ARG A 98 0.42 5.85 -17.88
CA ARG A 98 -0.39 6.85 -17.17
C ARG A 98 0.25 7.37 -15.88
N VAL A 99 0.96 6.50 -15.15
CA VAL A 99 1.69 6.84 -13.91
C VAL A 99 3.13 7.32 -14.22
N SER A 100 3.58 7.22 -15.47
CA SER A 100 4.90 7.69 -15.86
C SER A 100 5.02 9.21 -15.77
N GLY A 101 6.24 9.70 -15.51
CA GLY A 101 6.54 11.14 -15.52
C GLY A 101 6.57 11.76 -16.93
N SER A 102 6.38 10.98 -18.00
CA SER A 102 6.36 11.49 -19.38
C SER A 102 4.98 12.05 -19.73
N PRO A 103 4.86 13.35 -20.07
CA PRO A 103 3.57 13.95 -20.39
C PRO A 103 2.95 13.32 -21.64
N LEU A 104 3.77 12.94 -22.63
CA LEU A 104 3.30 12.30 -23.87
C LEU A 104 2.70 10.92 -23.60
N LEU A 105 3.41 10.05 -22.87
CA LEU A 105 2.92 8.71 -22.55
C LEU A 105 1.64 8.77 -21.72
N SER A 106 1.59 9.70 -20.75
CA SER A 106 0.40 9.90 -19.92
C SER A 106 -0.78 10.43 -20.72
N ALA A 107 -0.55 11.35 -21.68
CA ALA A 107 -1.58 11.89 -22.55
C ALA A 107 -2.13 10.84 -23.54
N VAL A 108 -1.25 10.05 -24.16
CA VAL A 108 -1.65 8.96 -25.08
C VAL A 108 -2.48 7.92 -24.34
N SER A 109 -2.03 7.50 -23.15
CA SER A 109 -2.79 6.54 -22.33
C SER A 109 -4.16 7.12 -21.90
N TRP A 110 -4.21 8.39 -21.54
CA TRP A 110 -5.48 9.06 -21.21
C TRP A 110 -6.45 9.09 -22.39
N GLY A 111 -5.97 9.50 -23.57
CA GLY A 111 -6.77 9.55 -24.78
C GLY A 111 -7.32 8.18 -25.16
N TYR A 112 -6.49 7.14 -25.05
CA TYR A 112 -6.91 5.76 -25.23
C TYR A 112 -8.05 5.38 -24.25
N VAL A 113 -7.83 5.59 -22.95
CA VAL A 113 -8.79 5.19 -21.91
C VAL A 113 -10.10 5.95 -22.05
N TRP A 114 -10.04 7.25 -22.31
CA TRP A 114 -11.21 8.08 -22.57
C TRP A 114 -12.00 7.58 -23.77
N LEU A 115 -11.33 7.32 -24.89
CA LEU A 115 -11.97 6.89 -26.13
C LEU A 115 -12.68 5.53 -25.96
N PHE A 116 -11.94 4.50 -25.54
CA PHE A 116 -12.45 3.12 -25.53
C PHE A 116 -13.40 2.82 -24.37
N ARG A 117 -13.42 3.63 -23.31
CA ARG A 117 -14.48 3.57 -22.29
C ARG A 117 -15.76 4.28 -22.71
N SER A 118 -15.66 5.28 -23.60
CA SER A 118 -16.82 6.08 -24.03
C SER A 118 -17.57 5.45 -25.20
N ILE A 119 -16.89 4.65 -26.04
CA ILE A 119 -17.53 3.97 -27.16
C ILE A 119 -18.27 2.71 -26.66
N PRO A 120 -19.59 2.56 -26.94
CA PRO A 120 -20.31 1.32 -26.64
C PRO A 120 -19.66 0.13 -27.35
N LEU A 121 -19.48 -0.98 -26.65
CA LEU A 121 -18.79 -2.16 -27.19
C LEU A 121 -19.40 -2.64 -28.53
N LEU A 122 -20.73 -2.62 -28.66
CA LEU A 122 -21.41 -3.00 -29.90
C LEU A 122 -20.97 -2.12 -31.09
N VAL A 123 -20.86 -0.80 -30.89
CA VAL A 123 -20.42 0.14 -31.92
C VAL A 123 -18.96 -0.12 -32.29
N LEU A 124 -18.10 -0.34 -31.29
CA LEU A 124 -16.69 -0.67 -31.51
C LEU A 124 -16.52 -1.97 -32.33
N LEU A 125 -17.27 -3.02 -31.97
CA LEU A 125 -17.23 -4.31 -32.67
C LEU A 125 -17.65 -4.16 -34.14
N LEU A 126 -18.74 -3.44 -34.40
CA LEU A 126 -19.20 -3.17 -35.76
C LEU A 126 -18.19 -2.35 -36.55
N LEU A 127 -17.58 -1.33 -35.95
CA LEU A 127 -16.57 -0.51 -36.61
C LEU A 127 -15.34 -1.34 -36.99
N LEU A 128 -14.85 -2.19 -36.09
CA LEU A 128 -13.68 -3.05 -36.36
C LEU A 128 -13.97 -4.12 -37.43
N ASN A 129 -15.16 -4.73 -37.41
CA ASN A 129 -15.55 -5.72 -38.41
C ASN A 129 -15.69 -5.11 -39.82
N ASN A 130 -15.99 -3.82 -39.88
CA ASN A 130 -16.17 -3.07 -41.13
C ASN A 130 -14.93 -2.22 -41.49
N LEU A 131 -13.79 -2.42 -40.83
CA LEU A 131 -12.60 -1.60 -41.05
C LEU A 131 -12.07 -1.69 -42.49
N GLY A 132 -12.32 -2.81 -43.17
CA GLY A 132 -11.97 -3.01 -44.59
C GLY A 132 -12.64 -2.03 -45.55
N TYR A 133 -13.77 -1.41 -45.16
CA TYR A 133 -14.41 -0.35 -45.96
C TYR A 133 -13.69 0.99 -45.84
N LEU A 134 -12.99 1.24 -44.73
CA LEU A 134 -12.21 2.46 -44.50
C LEU A 134 -10.78 2.32 -45.05
N TYR A 135 -10.18 1.15 -44.85
CA TYR A 135 -8.81 0.85 -45.25
C TYR A 135 -8.79 -0.48 -45.99
N SER A 136 -8.52 -0.47 -47.29
CA SER A 136 -8.48 -1.69 -48.10
C SER A 136 -7.28 -2.59 -47.75
N THR A 137 -6.14 -1.98 -47.42
CA THR A 137 -4.92 -2.65 -46.94
C THR A 137 -4.41 -2.01 -45.65
N ILE A 138 -3.80 -2.82 -44.78
CA ILE A 138 -3.01 -2.35 -43.65
C ILE A 138 -1.55 -2.45 -44.03
N GLU A 139 -0.87 -1.31 -44.01
CA GLU A 139 0.55 -1.21 -44.30
C GLU A 139 1.33 -0.89 -43.03
N LEU A 140 2.36 -1.69 -42.74
CA LEU A 140 3.32 -1.41 -41.68
C LEU A 140 4.62 -0.97 -42.34
N GLY A 141 5.02 0.27 -42.10
CA GLY A 141 6.13 0.92 -42.77
C GLY A 141 6.71 2.05 -41.94
N VAL A 142 7.74 2.71 -42.46
CA VAL A 142 8.28 3.89 -41.80
C VAL A 142 7.35 5.07 -42.11
N PRO A 143 6.73 5.71 -41.09
CA PRO A 143 5.79 6.79 -41.30
C PRO A 143 6.40 7.90 -42.16
N PHE A 144 5.62 8.46 -43.09
CA PHE A 144 6.01 9.60 -43.94
C PHE A 144 7.13 9.35 -44.96
N THR A 145 7.56 8.11 -45.18
CA THR A 145 8.70 7.80 -46.07
C THR A 145 8.36 6.91 -47.27
N GLY A 146 7.09 6.49 -47.41
CA GLY A 146 6.64 5.61 -48.50
C GLY A 146 7.17 4.17 -48.46
N ILE A 147 8.03 3.84 -47.49
CA ILE A 147 8.61 2.51 -47.32
C ILE A 147 7.60 1.63 -46.57
N SER A 148 6.98 0.68 -47.28
CA SER A 148 6.15 -0.37 -46.67
C SER A 148 6.98 -1.64 -46.46
N LEU A 149 7.05 -2.11 -45.22
CA LEU A 149 7.70 -3.37 -44.84
C LEU A 149 6.72 -4.55 -44.91
N PHE A 150 5.42 -4.25 -44.80
CA PHE A 150 4.33 -5.22 -44.80
C PHE A 150 3.08 -4.55 -45.35
N SER A 151 2.35 -5.20 -46.26
CA SER A 151 1.05 -4.73 -46.77
C SER A 151 0.14 -5.94 -46.97
N TYR A 152 -1.00 -5.96 -46.27
CA TYR A 152 -1.96 -7.06 -46.31
C TYR A 152 -3.40 -6.55 -46.42
N PRO A 153 -4.30 -7.27 -47.12
CA PRO A 153 -5.71 -6.90 -47.19
C PRO A 153 -6.35 -6.88 -45.80
N THR A 154 -6.99 -5.76 -45.46
CA THR A 154 -7.58 -5.55 -44.13
C THR A 154 -8.64 -6.60 -43.80
N THR A 155 -9.45 -7.00 -44.80
CA THR A 155 -10.51 -8.00 -44.65
C THR A 155 -9.98 -9.41 -44.38
N GLN A 156 -8.75 -9.71 -44.79
CA GLN A 156 -8.08 -10.99 -44.48
C GLN A 156 -7.42 -10.96 -43.11
N LEU A 157 -6.84 -9.82 -42.73
CA LEU A 157 -6.19 -9.64 -41.44
C LEU A 157 -7.20 -9.58 -40.29
N ILE A 158 -8.28 -8.81 -40.47
CA ILE A 158 -9.31 -8.54 -39.48
C ILE A 158 -10.61 -9.21 -39.93
N GLY A 159 -10.63 -10.54 -39.82
CA GLY A 159 -11.87 -11.32 -39.92
C GLY A 159 -12.77 -11.14 -38.69
N VAL A 160 -13.96 -11.72 -38.72
CA VAL A 160 -14.99 -11.62 -37.66
C VAL A 160 -14.43 -11.96 -36.26
N PHE A 161 -13.70 -13.08 -36.15
CA PHE A 161 -13.10 -13.51 -34.88
C PHE A 161 -12.03 -12.53 -34.39
N THR A 162 -11.15 -12.07 -35.29
CA THR A 162 -10.12 -11.08 -34.96
C THR A 162 -10.73 -9.75 -34.53
N ALA A 163 -11.77 -9.27 -35.24
CA ALA A 163 -12.52 -8.07 -34.87
C ALA A 163 -13.14 -8.19 -33.47
N ALA A 164 -13.73 -9.36 -33.16
CA ALA A 164 -14.26 -9.64 -31.83
C ALA A 164 -13.18 -9.60 -30.75
N VAL A 165 -12.06 -10.29 -30.95
CA VAL A 165 -10.93 -10.30 -30.00
C VAL A 165 -10.35 -8.90 -29.82
N LEU A 166 -10.15 -8.14 -30.90
CA LEU A 166 -9.64 -6.77 -30.84
C LEU A 166 -10.62 -5.84 -30.12
N GLY A 167 -11.91 -5.87 -30.44
CA GLY A 167 -12.90 -5.01 -29.80
C GLY A 167 -13.04 -5.29 -28.30
N LEU A 168 -13.09 -6.57 -27.91
CA LEU A 168 -13.10 -6.99 -26.51
C LEU A 168 -11.79 -6.57 -25.80
N THR A 169 -10.64 -6.79 -26.43
CA THR A 169 -9.32 -6.43 -25.88
C THR A 169 -9.19 -4.92 -25.67
N LEU A 170 -9.57 -4.12 -26.67
CA LEU A 170 -9.42 -2.67 -26.62
C LEU A 170 -10.28 -2.06 -25.52
N ASN A 171 -11.55 -2.49 -25.45
CA ASN A 171 -12.47 -2.07 -24.40
C ASN A 171 -12.00 -2.55 -23.01
N GLN A 172 -11.67 -3.85 -22.86
CA GLN A 172 -11.19 -4.42 -21.60
C GLN A 172 -9.92 -3.74 -21.10
N ALA A 173 -8.97 -3.43 -21.98
CA ALA A 173 -7.73 -2.75 -21.61
C ALA A 173 -7.97 -1.35 -21.03
N ALA A 174 -9.00 -0.65 -21.51
CA ALA A 174 -9.33 0.69 -21.03
C ALA A 174 -9.87 0.67 -19.59
N PHE A 175 -10.72 -0.30 -19.24
CA PHE A 175 -11.18 -0.51 -17.85
C PHE A 175 -10.05 -1.04 -16.96
N SER A 176 -9.33 -2.07 -17.44
CA SER A 176 -8.22 -2.68 -16.71
C SER A 176 -7.12 -1.66 -16.38
N ALA A 177 -6.81 -0.75 -17.30
CA ALA A 177 -5.81 0.30 -17.08
C ALA A 177 -6.18 1.20 -15.89
N GLU A 178 -7.45 1.57 -15.76
CA GLU A 178 -7.93 2.43 -14.68
C GLU A 178 -7.92 1.72 -13.33
N VAL A 179 -8.30 0.44 -13.31
CA VAL A 179 -8.23 -0.41 -12.11
C VAL A 179 -6.78 -0.58 -11.64
N ILE A 180 -5.87 -0.91 -12.55
CA ILE A 180 -4.44 -1.08 -12.23
C ILE A 180 -3.83 0.24 -11.75
N ARG A 181 -4.11 1.34 -12.45
CA ARG A 181 -3.65 2.69 -12.07
C ARG A 181 -4.17 3.08 -10.69
N GLY A 182 -5.47 2.94 -10.45
CA GLY A 182 -6.11 3.23 -9.18
C GLY A 182 -5.52 2.39 -8.05
N GLY A 183 -5.23 1.12 -8.32
CA GLY A 183 -4.60 0.24 -7.35
C GLY A 183 -3.15 0.60 -7.01
N ILE A 184 -2.34 1.01 -7.99
CA ILE A 184 -0.97 1.51 -7.75
C ILE A 184 -1.02 2.80 -6.90
N LEU A 185 -1.94 3.71 -7.20
CA LEU A 185 -2.11 4.97 -6.48
C LEU A 185 -2.75 4.80 -5.09
N SER A 186 -3.44 3.68 -4.84
CA SER A 186 -4.01 3.38 -3.52
C SER A 186 -2.98 3.00 -2.46
N VAL A 187 -1.74 2.71 -2.87
CA VAL A 187 -0.65 2.42 -1.93
C VAL A 187 -0.17 3.73 -1.33
N ASP A 188 -0.20 3.80 0.01
CA ASP A 188 0.21 4.96 0.78
C ASP A 188 1.63 5.44 0.41
N HIS A 189 1.79 6.76 0.27
CA HIS A 189 3.06 7.36 -0.17
C HIS A 189 4.21 7.09 0.81
N GLY A 190 3.92 7.00 2.11
CA GLY A 190 4.90 6.67 3.16
C GLY A 190 5.53 5.29 2.96
N GLN A 191 4.87 4.37 2.24
CA GLN A 191 5.45 3.07 1.89
C GLN A 191 6.57 3.20 0.85
N TYR A 192 6.42 4.13 -0.11
CA TYR A 192 7.45 4.45 -1.10
C TYR A 192 8.62 5.15 -0.42
N GLU A 193 8.34 6.15 0.43
CA GLU A 193 9.37 6.86 1.20
C GLU A 193 10.16 5.92 2.10
N ALA A 194 9.49 5.04 2.86
CA ALA A 194 10.18 4.10 3.74
C ALA A 194 11.03 3.09 2.98
N ALA A 195 10.53 2.55 1.86
CA ALA A 195 11.29 1.64 1.02
C ALA A 195 12.51 2.35 0.39
N ALA A 196 12.34 3.60 -0.03
CA ALA A 196 13.41 4.43 -0.54
C ALA A 196 14.45 4.74 0.53
N ALA A 197 14.05 5.13 1.75
CA ALA A 197 14.90 5.47 2.89
C ALA A 197 15.81 4.31 3.30
N LEU A 198 15.32 3.08 3.18
CA LEU A 198 16.07 1.86 3.44
C LEU A 198 17.06 1.50 2.31
N GLY A 199 17.16 2.30 1.25
CA GLY A 199 18.06 2.04 0.12
C GLY A 199 17.60 0.91 -0.81
N LEU A 200 16.34 0.45 -0.72
CA LEU A 200 15.88 -0.69 -1.51
C LEU A 200 15.93 -0.39 -3.03
N PRO A 201 16.37 -1.32 -3.89
CA PRO A 201 16.33 -1.14 -5.34
C PRO A 201 14.88 -1.00 -5.86
N ARG A 202 14.64 -0.16 -6.87
CA ARG A 202 13.29 0.11 -7.42
C ARG A 202 12.53 -1.16 -7.80
N GLY A 203 13.20 -2.12 -8.44
CA GLY A 203 12.59 -3.41 -8.77
C GLY A 203 12.15 -4.20 -7.53
N ARG A 204 12.89 -4.12 -6.43
CA ARG A 204 12.52 -4.74 -5.16
C ARG A 204 11.41 -3.96 -4.45
N GLN A 205 11.46 -2.62 -4.45
CA GLN A 205 10.37 -1.77 -3.95
C GLN A 205 9.05 -2.16 -4.63
N VAL A 206 9.04 -2.22 -5.97
CA VAL A 206 7.86 -2.60 -6.74
C VAL A 206 7.43 -4.03 -6.41
N ARG A 207 8.31 -5.02 -6.53
CA ARG A 207 7.92 -6.44 -6.40
C ARG A 207 7.58 -6.87 -4.97
N ARG A 208 8.29 -6.37 -3.96
CA ARG A 208 8.17 -6.81 -2.56
C ARG A 208 7.32 -5.88 -1.72
N ILE A 209 7.29 -4.58 -2.00
CA ILE A 209 6.60 -3.60 -1.16
C ILE A 209 5.30 -3.14 -1.79
N ILE A 210 5.34 -2.61 -3.00
CA ILE A 210 4.20 -1.91 -3.61
C ILE A 210 3.21 -2.90 -4.23
N LEU A 211 3.67 -3.81 -5.10
CA LEU A 211 2.80 -4.71 -5.85
C LEU A 211 1.94 -5.60 -4.94
N PRO A 212 2.45 -6.22 -3.85
CA PRO A 212 1.60 -7.00 -2.96
C PRO A 212 0.49 -6.17 -2.28
N GLN A 213 0.72 -4.87 -2.10
CA GLN A 213 -0.27 -3.94 -1.55
C GLN A 213 -1.28 -3.51 -2.61
N ALA A 214 -0.80 -3.06 -3.79
CA ALA A 214 -1.62 -2.67 -4.92
C ALA A 214 -2.51 -3.83 -5.41
N MET A 215 -2.00 -5.07 -5.44
CA MET A 215 -2.79 -6.23 -5.86
C MET A 215 -4.04 -6.45 -5.00
N ARG A 216 -4.06 -5.97 -3.76
CA ARG A 216 -5.26 -6.08 -2.89
C ARG A 216 -6.42 -5.22 -3.36
N SER A 217 -6.12 -4.05 -3.93
CA SER A 217 -7.14 -3.17 -4.50
C SER A 217 -7.42 -3.50 -5.97
N ILE A 218 -6.41 -3.96 -6.72
CA ILE A 218 -6.55 -4.32 -8.15
C ILE A 218 -7.39 -5.58 -8.32
N LEU A 219 -7.10 -6.66 -7.58
CA LEU A 219 -7.69 -7.98 -7.86
C LEU A 219 -9.23 -8.02 -7.83
N PRO A 220 -9.91 -7.50 -6.79
CA PRO A 220 -11.37 -7.58 -6.74
C PRO A 220 -12.04 -6.86 -7.93
N ALA A 221 -11.54 -5.67 -8.28
CA ALA A 221 -12.04 -4.90 -9.41
C ALA A 221 -11.69 -5.57 -10.75
N ALA A 222 -10.47 -6.11 -10.88
CA ALA A 222 -10.05 -6.85 -12.08
C ALA A 222 -10.93 -8.08 -12.34
N PHE A 223 -11.29 -8.84 -11.31
CA PHE A 223 -12.20 -9.98 -11.47
C PHE A 223 -13.63 -9.55 -11.83
N ASN A 224 -14.12 -8.43 -11.26
CA ASN A 224 -15.40 -7.87 -11.66
C ASN A 224 -15.42 -7.49 -13.15
N ASP A 225 -14.32 -6.93 -13.67
CA ASP A 225 -14.19 -6.61 -15.09
C ASP A 225 -14.17 -7.88 -15.94
N VAL A 226 -13.50 -8.96 -15.51
CA VAL A 226 -13.53 -10.27 -16.21
C VAL A 226 -14.95 -10.85 -16.24
N ILE A 227 -15.69 -10.75 -15.14
CA ILE A 227 -17.10 -11.16 -15.08
C ILE A 227 -17.96 -10.31 -16.03
N GLY A 228 -17.70 -9.01 -16.10
CA GLY A 228 -18.32 -8.11 -17.07
C GLY A 228 -18.00 -8.51 -18.51
N LEU A 229 -16.74 -8.78 -18.81
CA LEU A 229 -16.27 -9.21 -20.12
C LEU A 229 -16.92 -10.52 -20.58
N ALA A 230 -17.03 -11.50 -19.68
CA ALA A 230 -17.69 -12.78 -19.94
C ALA A 230 -19.18 -12.59 -20.27
N LYS A 231 -19.85 -11.54 -19.79
CA LYS A 231 -21.21 -11.19 -20.23
C LYS A 231 -21.17 -10.46 -21.56
N SER A 232 -20.22 -9.54 -21.74
CA SER A 232 -20.06 -8.75 -22.95
C SER A 232 -19.71 -9.57 -24.20
N THR A 233 -19.17 -10.80 -24.05
CA THR A 233 -19.04 -11.73 -25.19
C THR A 233 -20.38 -12.03 -25.87
N SER A 234 -21.50 -11.97 -25.14
CA SER A 234 -22.83 -12.14 -25.72
C SER A 234 -23.17 -11.06 -26.75
N VAL A 235 -22.56 -9.86 -26.67
CA VAL A 235 -22.74 -8.76 -27.63
C VAL A 235 -22.08 -9.07 -28.97
N VAL A 236 -21.09 -9.96 -28.99
CA VAL A 236 -20.36 -10.36 -30.20
C VAL A 236 -21.26 -11.10 -31.20
N TYR A 237 -22.42 -11.61 -30.78
CA TYR A 237 -23.43 -12.19 -31.68
C TYR A 237 -23.81 -11.29 -32.86
N VAL A 238 -23.70 -9.96 -32.69
CA VAL A 238 -23.97 -8.97 -33.74
C VAL A 238 -23.05 -9.13 -34.96
N LEU A 239 -21.87 -9.72 -34.78
CA LEU A 239 -20.92 -10.02 -35.84
C LEU A 239 -21.18 -11.38 -36.52
N ALA A 240 -22.29 -12.05 -36.19
CA ALA A 240 -22.61 -13.42 -36.61
C ALA A 240 -21.55 -14.45 -36.23
N LEU A 241 -20.81 -14.20 -35.14
CA LEU A 241 -19.85 -15.15 -34.61
C LEU A 241 -20.59 -16.23 -33.79
N PRO A 242 -20.35 -17.53 -34.02
CA PRO A 242 -21.09 -18.61 -33.39
C PRO A 242 -20.63 -18.90 -31.96
N GLU A 243 -20.72 -17.90 -31.08
CA GLU A 243 -20.61 -18.05 -29.63
C GLU A 243 -21.93 -18.58 -29.01
N LEU A 244 -21.97 -18.82 -27.70
CA LEU A 244 -23.09 -19.45 -27.01
C LEU A 244 -24.44 -18.79 -27.32
N PHE A 245 -24.55 -17.47 -27.18
CA PHE A 245 -25.83 -16.77 -27.34
C PHE A 245 -26.30 -16.79 -28.80
N TYR A 246 -25.43 -16.50 -29.75
CA TYR A 246 -25.71 -16.61 -31.19
C TYR A 246 -26.16 -18.02 -31.56
N THR A 247 -25.45 -19.05 -31.08
CA THR A 247 -25.77 -20.44 -31.42
C THR A 247 -27.16 -20.81 -30.92
N VAL A 248 -27.48 -20.44 -29.68
CA VAL A 248 -28.81 -20.59 -29.10
C VAL A 248 -29.87 -19.83 -29.92
N GLN A 249 -29.57 -18.60 -30.37
CA GLN A 249 -30.46 -17.83 -31.24
C GLN A 249 -30.76 -18.51 -32.56
N VAL A 250 -29.75 -19.08 -33.21
CA VAL A 250 -29.93 -19.79 -34.48
C VAL A 250 -30.83 -21.02 -34.29
N ILE A 251 -30.62 -21.78 -33.21
CA ILE A 251 -31.40 -23.01 -32.96
C ILE A 251 -32.86 -22.67 -32.64
N TYR A 252 -33.13 -21.70 -31.75
CA TYR A 252 -34.53 -21.41 -31.40
C TYR A 252 -35.29 -20.72 -32.54
N ARG A 253 -34.61 -19.96 -33.41
CA ARG A 253 -35.26 -19.39 -34.60
C ARG A 253 -35.71 -20.48 -35.57
N ARG A 254 -35.02 -21.63 -35.57
CA ARG A 254 -35.36 -22.78 -36.40
C ARG A 254 -36.44 -23.66 -35.76
N ASN A 255 -36.35 -23.93 -34.46
CA ASN A 255 -37.20 -24.90 -33.77
C ASN A 255 -38.40 -24.24 -33.06
N LEU A 256 -38.46 -22.90 -33.00
CA LEU A 256 -39.47 -22.09 -32.31
C LEU A 256 -39.54 -22.31 -30.78
N GLU A 257 -38.60 -23.04 -30.19
CA GLU A 257 -38.45 -23.28 -28.75
C GLU A 257 -37.67 -22.14 -28.06
N VAL A 258 -38.23 -20.94 -28.05
CA VAL A 258 -37.51 -19.73 -27.58
C VAL A 258 -37.13 -19.81 -26.10
N VAL A 259 -38.09 -20.14 -25.22
CA VAL A 259 -37.87 -20.12 -23.76
C VAL A 259 -36.85 -21.18 -23.30
N PRO A 260 -36.97 -22.48 -23.67
CA PRO A 260 -36.01 -23.50 -23.22
C PRO A 260 -34.57 -23.19 -23.65
N LEU A 261 -34.38 -22.68 -24.86
CA LEU A 261 -33.06 -22.37 -25.38
C LEU A 261 -32.45 -21.11 -24.75
N LEU A 262 -33.25 -20.08 -24.48
CA LEU A 262 -32.77 -18.94 -23.68
C LEU A 262 -32.41 -19.35 -22.24
N MET A 263 -33.12 -20.33 -21.65
CA MET A 263 -32.71 -20.92 -20.38
C MET A 263 -31.36 -21.63 -20.49
N VAL A 264 -31.12 -22.40 -21.55
CA VAL A 264 -29.82 -23.07 -21.78
C VAL A 264 -28.69 -22.05 -21.77
N ALA A 265 -28.81 -20.95 -22.53
CA ALA A 265 -27.82 -19.87 -22.50
C ALA A 265 -27.67 -19.28 -21.08
N THR A 266 -28.79 -18.96 -20.42
CA THR A 266 -28.81 -18.35 -19.08
C THR A 266 -28.11 -19.22 -18.04
N VAL A 267 -28.40 -20.52 -18.02
CA VAL A 267 -27.80 -21.47 -17.08
C VAL A 267 -26.31 -21.67 -17.38
N TRP A 268 -25.91 -21.75 -18.65
CA TRP A 268 -24.48 -21.81 -18.98
C TRP A 268 -23.73 -20.54 -18.59
N TYR A 269 -24.28 -19.35 -18.84
CA TYR A 269 -23.70 -18.10 -18.33
C TYR A 269 -23.61 -18.11 -16.80
N LEU A 270 -24.65 -18.57 -16.10
CA LEU A 270 -24.63 -18.72 -14.65
C LEU A 270 -23.51 -19.66 -14.18
N VAL A 271 -23.29 -20.79 -14.86
CA VAL A 271 -22.20 -21.73 -14.57
C VAL A 271 -20.84 -21.06 -14.77
N ILE A 272 -20.60 -20.40 -15.90
CA ILE A 272 -19.34 -19.68 -16.18
C ILE A 272 -19.07 -18.65 -15.09
N LEU A 273 -20.06 -17.81 -14.79
CA LEU A 273 -19.92 -16.74 -13.79
C LEU A 273 -19.73 -17.29 -12.38
N THR A 274 -20.37 -18.41 -12.04
CA THR A 274 -20.16 -19.08 -10.75
C THR A 274 -18.73 -19.59 -10.64
N VAL A 275 -18.20 -20.22 -11.69
CA VAL A 275 -16.80 -20.69 -11.73
C VAL A 275 -15.82 -19.52 -11.59
N LEU A 276 -16.04 -18.42 -12.33
CA LEU A 276 -15.21 -17.22 -12.23
C LEU A 276 -15.26 -16.60 -10.83
N SER A 277 -16.44 -16.49 -10.21
CA SER A 277 -16.60 -16.01 -8.84
C SER A 277 -15.93 -16.91 -7.80
N LEU A 278 -15.96 -18.23 -7.98
CA LEU A 278 -15.23 -19.17 -7.11
C LEU A 278 -13.72 -19.02 -7.26
N LEU A 279 -13.22 -18.80 -8.49
CA LEU A 279 -11.81 -18.52 -8.74
C LEU A 279 -11.39 -17.18 -8.11
N GLN A 280 -12.19 -16.13 -8.27
CA GLN A 280 -12.00 -14.84 -7.61
C GLN A 280 -11.83 -15.01 -6.10
N ARG A 281 -12.77 -15.69 -5.43
CA ARG A 281 -12.71 -15.90 -3.98
C ARG A 281 -11.45 -16.63 -3.53
N ARG A 282 -10.98 -17.63 -4.30
CA ARG A 282 -9.72 -18.35 -4.00
C ARG A 282 -8.49 -17.45 -4.14
N VAL A 283 -8.46 -16.59 -5.17
CA VAL A 283 -7.34 -15.66 -5.39
C VAL A 283 -7.33 -14.56 -4.33
N GLU A 284 -8.48 -13.97 -4.02
CA GLU A 284 -8.63 -12.97 -2.96
C GLU A 284 -8.14 -13.51 -1.61
N GLN A 285 -8.52 -14.73 -1.24
CA GLN A 285 -8.04 -15.38 0.00
C GLN A 285 -6.51 -15.53 0.05
N ARG A 286 -5.83 -15.70 -1.09
CA ARG A 286 -4.37 -15.81 -1.14
C ARG A 286 -3.70 -14.46 -0.87
N PHE A 287 -4.25 -13.35 -1.36
CA PHE A 287 -3.71 -12.00 -1.17
C PHE A 287 -4.20 -11.30 0.13
N ALA A 288 -5.29 -11.78 0.73
CA ALA A 288 -5.87 -11.29 1.98
C ALA A 288 -5.21 -11.86 3.26
N ARG A 289 -4.15 -12.66 3.15
CA ARG A 289 -3.49 -13.38 4.27
C ARG A 289 -2.94 -12.51 5.43
N GLY A 290 -3.01 -11.18 5.35
CA GLY A 290 -2.64 -10.25 6.43
C GLY A 290 -3.80 -9.56 7.17
N GLN A 291 -5.07 -9.77 6.77
CA GLN A 291 -6.23 -9.09 7.40
C GLN A 291 -7.24 -10.04 8.07
N LEU A 292 -7.38 -11.27 7.58
CA LEU A 292 -8.43 -12.22 8.00
C LEU A 292 -8.30 -12.75 9.44
N GLN A 293 -7.24 -12.39 10.17
CA GLN A 293 -7.00 -12.91 11.51
C GLN A 293 -7.80 -12.19 12.59
N ARG A 294 -8.31 -10.96 12.33
CA ARG A 294 -9.17 -10.22 13.29
C ARG A 294 -10.61 -10.75 13.29
N GLU A 295 -11.19 -11.07 12.14
CA GLU A 295 -12.57 -11.61 12.10
C GLU A 295 -12.67 -12.98 12.77
N ARG A 296 -11.65 -13.84 12.59
CA ARG A 296 -11.61 -15.15 13.25
C ARG A 296 -11.34 -15.06 14.75
N SER A 297 -10.59 -14.06 15.23
CA SER A 297 -10.33 -13.90 16.67
C SER A 297 -11.53 -13.31 17.40
N VAL A 298 -12.27 -12.35 16.81
CA VAL A 298 -13.46 -11.75 17.43
C VAL A 298 -14.58 -12.80 17.60
N SER A 299 -14.72 -13.74 16.65
CA SER A 299 -15.71 -14.83 16.74
C SER A 299 -15.37 -15.96 17.76
N ARG A 300 -14.17 -15.96 18.35
CA ARG A 300 -13.74 -16.98 19.34
C ARG A 300 -13.65 -16.46 20.78
N VAL A 301 -13.98 -15.19 21.04
CA VAL A 301 -14.04 -14.65 22.40
C VAL A 301 -15.46 -14.86 22.97
N SER A 302 -15.82 -16.12 23.18
CA SER A 302 -16.99 -16.51 23.98
C SER A 302 -16.83 -17.95 24.48
N SER A 303 -15.74 -18.18 25.21
CA SER A 303 -15.62 -19.36 26.08
C SER A 303 -15.01 -18.91 27.41
N PRO A 304 -15.76 -18.94 28.53
CA PRO A 304 -15.24 -18.54 29.83
C PRO A 304 -14.25 -19.62 30.30
N ARG A 305 -12.96 -19.36 30.13
CA ARG A 305 -11.91 -20.16 30.76
C ARG A 305 -11.81 -19.73 32.22
N ARG A 306 -12.11 -20.65 33.14
CA ARG A 306 -11.92 -20.52 34.59
C ARG A 306 -10.55 -19.93 34.89
N ALA A 307 -10.53 -18.75 35.51
CA ALA A 307 -9.34 -18.18 36.11
C ALA A 307 -8.92 -19.05 37.30
N THR A 308 -7.76 -19.68 37.18
CA THR A 308 -7.02 -20.27 38.31
C THR A 308 -5.60 -19.74 38.20
N GLY A 309 -5.11 -19.15 39.29
CA GLY A 309 -3.72 -18.73 39.46
C GLY A 309 -3.46 -17.26 39.16
N GLU A 310 -3.40 -16.45 40.21
CA GLU A 310 -2.73 -15.15 40.22
C GLU A 310 -1.31 -15.27 39.64
N ALA A 311 -1.04 -14.51 38.59
CA ALA A 311 0.32 -14.23 38.14
C ALA A 311 0.61 -12.75 38.43
N ALA A 312 1.52 -12.52 39.37
CA ALA A 312 1.99 -11.19 39.76
C ALA A 312 2.55 -10.40 38.56
N PRO A 313 2.46 -9.06 38.57
CA PRO A 313 2.97 -8.22 37.49
C PRO A 313 4.50 -8.38 37.39
N ARG A 314 4.97 -8.97 36.28
CA ARG A 314 6.39 -8.97 35.94
C ARG A 314 6.83 -7.55 35.66
N VAL A 315 7.72 -7.05 36.49
CA VAL A 315 8.50 -5.82 36.26
C VAL A 315 9.12 -5.91 34.87
N VAL A 316 8.71 -5.00 33.99
CA VAL A 316 9.31 -4.82 32.65
C VAL A 316 10.76 -4.43 32.88
N ASN A 317 11.67 -5.37 32.61
CA ASN A 317 13.09 -5.05 32.56
C ASN A 317 13.28 -3.95 31.52
N ARG A 318 13.81 -2.81 31.96
CA ARG A 318 14.20 -1.72 31.07
C ARG A 318 15.11 -2.31 29.97
N PRO A 319 14.89 -1.92 28.69
CA PRO A 319 15.81 -2.32 27.65
C PRO A 319 17.25 -1.91 28.02
N ARG A 320 18.22 -2.70 27.59
CA ARG A 320 19.65 -2.38 27.75
C ARG A 320 20.25 -2.34 26.36
N ILE A 321 20.17 -1.19 25.71
CA ILE A 321 20.76 -0.96 24.38
C ILE A 321 22.27 -0.65 24.49
N ALA A 322 22.85 -0.50 25.68
CA ALA A 322 24.19 0.08 25.81
C ALA A 322 25.41 -0.79 25.43
N ALA A 323 25.33 -2.12 25.24
CA ALA A 323 26.57 -2.93 25.25
C ALA A 323 27.10 -3.43 23.90
N GLN A 324 26.28 -3.74 22.87
CA GLN A 324 26.77 -4.44 21.67
C GLN A 324 25.90 -4.21 20.42
N VAL A 325 25.54 -2.97 20.02
CA VAL A 325 25.33 -2.76 18.56
C VAL A 325 26.70 -2.34 18.03
N GLU A 326 27.23 -3.02 17.03
CA GLU A 326 28.16 -2.35 16.11
C GLU A 326 27.33 -1.31 15.34
N VAL A 327 27.11 -0.15 15.96
CA VAL A 327 26.67 1.02 15.19
C VAL A 327 27.90 1.51 14.44
N GLY A 328 27.73 1.85 13.16
CA GLY A 328 28.83 2.40 12.38
C GLY A 328 29.44 3.60 13.10
N GLU A 329 30.77 3.72 13.04
CA GLU A 329 31.50 4.87 13.59
C GLU A 329 30.80 6.17 13.15
N GLY A 330 30.36 6.98 14.12
CA GLY A 330 29.47 8.12 13.88
C GLY A 330 30.05 9.06 12.83
N ALA A 331 29.23 9.53 11.91
CA ALA A 331 29.66 10.47 10.88
C ALA A 331 29.20 11.90 11.20
N ALA A 332 30.03 12.88 10.91
CA ALA A 332 29.63 14.28 10.90
C ALA A 332 28.70 14.57 9.71
N VAL A 333 27.74 15.49 9.88
CA VAL A 333 26.84 15.92 8.81
C VAL A 333 26.99 17.42 8.62
N SER A 334 27.27 17.87 7.40
CA SER A 334 27.39 19.30 7.10
C SER A 334 26.47 19.69 5.95
N LEU A 335 25.71 20.76 6.16
CA LEU A 335 24.83 21.39 5.19
C LEU A 335 25.43 22.73 4.78
N HIS A 336 25.60 22.94 3.48
CA HIS A 336 26.23 24.15 2.93
C HIS A 336 25.27 24.85 1.97
N GLY A 337 24.67 25.96 2.42
CA GLY A 337 23.79 26.82 1.61
C GLY A 337 22.57 26.10 1.05
N VAL A 338 22.02 25.14 1.82
CA VAL A 338 20.99 24.22 1.34
C VAL A 338 19.66 24.96 1.19
N GLY A 339 19.08 24.90 -0.01
CA GLY A 339 17.77 25.47 -0.33
C GLY A 339 16.84 24.46 -0.98
N LYS A 340 15.54 24.62 -0.73
CA LYS A 340 14.48 23.76 -1.27
C LYS A 340 13.21 24.55 -1.56
N VAL A 341 12.66 24.36 -2.75
CA VAL A 341 11.44 24.99 -3.26
C VAL A 341 10.45 23.90 -3.69
N PHE A 342 9.22 23.98 -3.23
CA PHE A 342 8.12 23.10 -3.67
C PHE A 342 7.04 23.94 -4.37
N GLY A 343 6.75 23.64 -5.64
CA GLY A 343 5.67 24.33 -6.37
C GLY A 343 5.83 25.86 -6.42
N GLY A 344 7.06 26.36 -6.38
CA GLY A 344 7.37 27.80 -6.32
C GLY A 344 7.42 28.40 -4.90
N GLN A 345 7.08 27.65 -3.86
CA GLN A 345 7.20 28.11 -2.47
C GLN A 345 8.53 27.67 -1.85
N PRO A 346 9.39 28.60 -1.38
CA PRO A 346 10.60 28.24 -0.66
C PRO A 346 10.24 27.63 0.71
N VAL A 347 10.80 26.46 1.00
CA VAL A 347 10.62 25.73 2.26
C VAL A 347 11.89 25.70 3.09
N LEU A 348 13.06 25.72 2.44
CA LEU A 348 14.35 25.91 3.08
C LEU A 348 15.13 26.98 2.32
N GLU A 349 15.75 27.88 3.06
CA GLU A 349 16.47 29.03 2.51
C GLU A 349 17.85 29.13 3.14
N ASP A 350 18.88 28.89 2.32
CA ASP A 350 20.30 29.09 2.67
C ASP A 350 20.73 28.47 4.01
N VAL A 351 20.40 27.20 4.21
CA VAL A 351 20.67 26.51 5.47
C VAL A 351 22.13 26.06 5.55
N HIS A 352 22.84 26.62 6.53
CA HIS A 352 24.19 26.22 6.95
C HIS A 352 24.14 25.57 8.32
N LEU A 353 24.59 24.32 8.43
CA LEU A 353 24.53 23.57 9.68
C LEU A 353 25.60 22.47 9.72
N ASP A 354 26.40 22.44 10.79
CA ASP A 354 27.44 21.44 11.03
C ASP A 354 27.11 20.61 12.27
N LEU A 355 26.94 19.29 12.08
CA LEU A 355 26.59 18.32 13.10
C LEU A 355 27.79 17.43 13.38
N ARG A 356 28.21 17.35 14.65
CA ARG A 356 29.39 16.60 15.06
C ARG A 356 29.13 15.09 15.03
N ALA A 357 30.14 14.33 14.63
CA ALA A 357 30.13 12.88 14.73
C ALA A 357 29.89 12.42 16.18
N GLY A 358 29.02 11.42 16.35
CA GLY A 358 28.71 10.82 17.65
C GLY A 358 27.96 11.74 18.63
N SER A 359 27.43 12.87 18.15
CA SER A 359 26.64 13.81 18.95
C SER A 359 25.15 13.68 18.68
N VAL A 360 24.34 14.12 19.64
CA VAL A 360 22.89 14.24 19.52
C VAL A 360 22.52 15.68 19.21
N THR A 361 22.02 15.93 18.01
CA THR A 361 21.44 17.21 17.63
C THR A 361 19.92 17.14 17.65
N VAL A 362 19.27 18.08 18.34
CA VAL A 362 17.82 18.21 18.34
C VAL A 362 17.39 19.45 17.56
N LEU A 363 16.49 19.24 16.59
CA LEU A 363 15.86 20.29 15.79
C LEU A 363 14.49 20.64 16.41
N ILE A 364 14.33 21.89 16.83
CA ILE A 364 13.08 22.44 17.36
C ILE A 364 12.56 23.57 16.47
N GLY A 365 11.28 23.89 16.60
CA GLY A 365 10.65 25.01 15.89
C GLY A 365 9.20 24.73 15.52
N PRO A 366 8.45 25.76 15.07
CA PRO A 366 7.03 25.62 14.74
C PRO A 366 6.79 24.63 13.59
N SER A 367 5.54 24.19 13.46
CA SER A 367 5.12 23.43 12.28
C SER A 367 5.33 24.26 11.02
N GLY A 368 5.79 23.64 9.93
CA GLY A 368 6.14 24.33 8.69
C GLY A 368 7.53 24.97 8.66
N ALA A 369 8.33 24.91 9.73
CA ALA A 369 9.69 25.47 9.76
C ALA A 369 10.73 24.78 8.84
N GLY A 370 10.36 23.69 8.16
CA GLY A 370 11.25 22.94 7.25
C GLY A 370 12.04 21.80 7.90
N LYS A 371 11.80 21.48 9.19
CA LYS A 371 12.53 20.44 9.95
C LYS A 371 12.54 19.05 9.27
N SER A 372 11.36 18.54 8.92
CA SER A 372 11.23 17.23 8.24
C SER A 372 11.81 17.26 6.82
N THR A 373 11.74 18.41 6.13
CA THR A 373 12.38 18.61 4.81
C THR A 373 13.90 18.54 4.93
N LEU A 374 14.47 19.13 5.98
CA LEU A 374 15.90 19.07 6.28
C LEU A 374 16.37 17.62 6.45
N LEU A 375 15.64 16.82 7.24
CA LEU A 375 15.95 15.40 7.42
C LEU A 375 15.87 14.61 6.10
N ARG A 376 14.85 14.88 5.27
CA ARG A 376 14.71 14.26 3.94
C ARG A 376 15.87 14.61 3.01
N LEU A 377 16.45 15.81 3.11
CA LEU A 377 17.64 16.19 2.35
C LEU A 377 18.90 15.47 2.84
N ILE A 378 19.07 15.30 4.16
CA ILE A 378 20.21 14.56 4.72
C ILE A 378 20.22 13.10 4.24
N ASN A 379 19.05 12.45 4.18
CA ASN A 379 18.92 11.09 3.65
C ASN A 379 18.71 11.04 2.11
N HIS A 380 18.74 12.18 1.43
CA HIS A 380 18.48 12.28 -0.02
C HIS A 380 17.17 11.61 -0.48
N LEU A 381 16.13 11.67 0.35
CA LEU A 381 14.76 11.42 -0.09
C LEU A 381 14.24 12.59 -0.92
N GLU A 382 14.72 13.80 -0.60
CA GLU A 382 14.53 15.01 -1.37
C GLU A 382 15.84 15.47 -2.00
N ARG A 383 15.74 16.10 -3.17
CA ARG A 383 16.85 16.79 -3.84
C ARG A 383 16.92 18.23 -3.36
N ALA A 384 18.12 18.74 -3.13
CA ALA A 384 18.34 20.16 -2.90
C ALA A 384 18.24 20.92 -4.24
N ASP A 385 17.66 22.12 -4.22
CA ASP A 385 17.63 23.02 -5.37
C ASP A 385 18.86 23.94 -5.38
N SER A 386 19.45 24.21 -4.20
CA SER A 386 20.73 24.90 -4.03
C SER A 386 21.53 24.28 -2.88
N GLY A 387 22.85 24.48 -2.91
CA GLY A 387 23.76 23.97 -1.88
C GLY A 387 23.96 22.46 -1.94
N TYR A 388 24.54 21.90 -0.88
CA TYR A 388 24.79 20.46 -0.78
C TYR A 388 24.89 19.97 0.67
N VAL A 389 24.69 18.66 0.84
CA VAL A 389 24.86 17.95 2.12
C VAL A 389 26.04 17.00 2.01
N THR A 390 26.87 16.94 3.06
CA THR A 390 27.91 15.93 3.24
C THR A 390 27.66 15.09 4.49
N VAL A 391 28.00 13.80 4.42
CA VAL A 391 27.99 12.88 5.56
C VAL A 391 29.35 12.18 5.60
N GLY A 392 30.08 12.33 6.70
CA GLY A 392 31.44 11.82 6.84
C GLY A 392 32.40 12.38 5.79
N GLY A 393 32.20 13.65 5.39
CA GLY A 393 32.98 14.33 4.34
C GLY A 393 32.61 13.93 2.91
N GLN A 394 31.66 13.00 2.70
CA GLN A 394 31.21 12.59 1.38
C GLN A 394 29.92 13.31 1.00
N LEU A 395 29.86 13.88 -0.21
CA LEU A 395 28.62 14.45 -0.77
C LEU A 395 27.52 13.39 -0.81
N ILE A 396 26.31 13.73 -0.37
CA ILE A 396 25.18 12.82 -0.46
C ILE A 396 24.39 13.10 -1.73
N GLY A 397 24.31 12.10 -2.62
CA GLY A 397 23.53 12.16 -3.85
C GLY A 397 24.20 12.85 -5.04
N TYR A 398 25.34 13.50 -4.83
CA TYR A 398 26.05 14.24 -5.87
C TYR A 398 27.53 13.84 -5.98
N ARG A 399 28.10 14.07 -7.16
CA ARG A 399 29.54 14.11 -7.43
C ARG A 399 29.90 15.53 -7.84
N ARG A 400 30.99 16.06 -7.29
CA ARG A 400 31.55 17.34 -7.69
C ARG A 400 32.56 17.15 -8.81
N ASP A 401 32.46 17.98 -9.84
CA ASP A 401 33.46 18.16 -10.88
C ASP A 401 33.66 19.66 -11.11
N GLY A 402 34.83 20.19 -10.73
CA GLY A 402 35.07 21.62 -10.57
C GLY A 402 34.05 22.28 -9.62
N ASP A 403 33.32 23.27 -10.13
CA ASP A 403 32.27 23.99 -9.40
C ASP A 403 30.85 23.49 -9.70
N THR A 404 30.73 22.38 -10.42
CA THR A 404 29.43 21.80 -10.78
C THR A 404 29.15 20.52 -9.99
N LEU A 405 27.92 20.40 -9.49
CA LEU A 405 27.41 19.20 -8.84
C LEU A 405 26.56 18.39 -9.82
N TYR A 406 26.99 17.16 -10.09
CA TYR A 406 26.26 16.21 -10.92
C TYR A 406 25.57 15.19 -10.03
N GLU A 407 24.26 15.03 -10.20
CA GLU A 407 23.51 14.02 -9.47
C GLU A 407 24.01 12.62 -9.84
N LEU A 408 24.15 11.77 -8.82
CA LEU A 408 24.61 10.40 -8.99
C LEU A 408 23.52 9.51 -9.59
N PRO A 409 23.91 8.41 -10.26
CA PRO A 409 22.94 7.40 -10.64
C PRO A 409 22.27 6.79 -9.40
N GLU A 410 20.98 6.46 -9.54
CA GLU A 410 20.13 5.91 -8.48
C GLU A 410 20.78 4.74 -7.69
N ARG A 411 21.61 3.91 -8.32
CA ARG A 411 22.33 2.82 -7.66
C ARG A 411 23.30 3.33 -6.58
N GLU A 412 24.05 4.38 -6.86
CA GLU A 412 25.01 4.95 -5.91
C GLU A 412 24.30 5.73 -4.81
N ILE A 413 23.27 6.49 -5.17
CA ILE A 413 22.40 7.19 -4.21
C ILE A 413 21.89 6.21 -3.15
N ARG A 414 21.31 5.08 -3.57
CA ARG A 414 20.76 4.06 -2.65
C ARG A 414 21.80 3.47 -1.71
N ARG A 415 23.04 3.26 -2.18
CA ARG A 415 24.13 2.76 -1.34
C ARG A 415 24.50 3.77 -0.25
N ARG A 416 24.64 5.05 -0.60
CA ARG A 416 24.94 6.12 0.37
C ARG A 416 23.78 6.33 1.35
N ARG A 417 22.55 6.24 0.85
CA ARG A 417 21.34 6.32 1.67
C ARG A 417 21.28 5.28 2.78
N ALA A 418 21.74 4.06 2.51
CA ALA A 418 21.78 3.00 3.53
C ALA A 418 22.77 3.27 4.69
N GLU A 419 23.64 4.27 4.56
CA GLU A 419 24.51 4.75 5.66
C GLU A 419 23.78 5.74 6.58
N VAL A 420 22.61 6.23 6.18
CA VAL A 420 21.77 7.18 6.93
C VAL A 420 20.43 6.52 7.25
N GLY A 421 20.25 6.11 8.51
CA GLY A 421 19.00 5.54 8.97
C GLY A 421 17.95 6.62 9.20
N MET A 422 16.68 6.33 8.90
CA MET A 422 15.58 7.28 9.14
C MET A 422 14.40 6.58 9.81
N VAL A 423 13.92 7.19 10.89
CA VAL A 423 12.70 6.85 11.60
C VAL A 423 11.71 7.98 11.38
N PHE A 424 10.58 7.66 10.76
CA PHE A 424 9.56 8.63 10.35
C PHE A 424 8.57 8.92 11.48
N GLN A 425 7.79 9.99 11.29
CA GLN A 425 6.67 10.37 12.14
C GLN A 425 5.60 9.28 12.20
N GLY A 426 5.20 8.78 11.03
CA GLY A 426 4.42 7.55 10.92
C GLY A 426 5.32 6.32 11.01
N PHE A 427 4.83 5.22 11.57
CA PHE A 427 5.61 3.99 11.74
C PHE A 427 6.17 3.46 10.41
N ASN A 428 5.44 3.71 9.31
CA ASN A 428 5.76 3.32 7.94
C ASN A 428 6.29 1.87 7.82
N LEU A 429 5.74 0.96 8.62
CA LEU A 429 5.99 -0.47 8.50
C LEU A 429 5.24 -1.01 7.29
N PHE A 430 5.83 -1.99 6.62
CA PHE A 430 5.22 -2.68 5.49
C PHE A 430 4.11 -3.60 6.04
N PRO A 431 2.82 -3.31 5.76
CA PRO A 431 1.70 -3.91 6.49
C PRO A 431 1.49 -5.40 6.20
N HIS A 432 2.09 -5.89 5.12
CA HIS A 432 2.03 -7.29 4.68
C HIS A 432 3.24 -8.12 5.08
N LEU A 433 4.18 -7.52 5.80
CA LEU A 433 5.36 -8.18 6.33
C LEU A 433 5.24 -8.24 7.85
N THR A 434 5.77 -9.29 8.47
CA THR A 434 5.89 -9.37 9.94
C THR A 434 6.91 -8.37 10.48
N ALA A 435 7.01 -8.22 11.80
CA ALA A 435 8.03 -7.39 12.43
C ALA A 435 9.45 -7.83 12.04
N LEU A 436 9.72 -9.14 12.04
CA LEU A 436 10.98 -9.71 11.59
C LEU A 436 11.23 -9.40 10.11
N GLU A 437 10.24 -9.65 9.24
CA GLU A 437 10.36 -9.40 7.80
C GLU A 437 10.61 -7.91 7.50
N ASN A 438 9.97 -7.00 8.23
CA ASN A 438 10.22 -5.56 8.11
C ASN A 438 11.68 -5.18 8.38
N ILE A 439 12.33 -5.86 9.34
CA ILE A 439 13.71 -5.57 9.74
C ILE A 439 14.71 -6.18 8.76
N ILE A 440 14.49 -7.41 8.27
CA ILE A 440 15.46 -8.13 7.42
C ILE A 440 15.46 -7.71 5.94
N GLU A 441 14.39 -7.10 5.44
CA GLU A 441 14.27 -6.81 3.99
C GLU A 441 15.38 -5.90 3.47
N ALA A 442 15.81 -4.90 4.25
CA ALA A 442 16.85 -3.97 3.83
C ALA A 442 18.28 -4.56 3.92
N PRO A 443 18.71 -5.21 5.01
CA PRO A 443 20.01 -5.91 5.07
C PRO A 443 20.20 -6.91 3.92
N ILE A 444 19.20 -7.72 3.61
CA ILE A 444 19.26 -8.70 2.52
C ILE A 444 19.39 -7.99 1.16
N ALA A 445 18.60 -6.94 0.93
CA ALA A 445 18.54 -6.29 -0.37
C ALA A 445 19.73 -5.37 -0.68
N VAL A 446 20.28 -4.74 0.35
CA VAL A 446 21.26 -3.65 0.21
C VAL A 446 22.66 -4.08 0.59
N ARG A 447 22.80 -4.84 1.69
CA ARG A 447 24.10 -5.35 2.17
C ARG A 447 24.41 -6.76 1.67
N GLY A 448 23.43 -7.45 1.06
CA GLY A 448 23.60 -8.80 0.53
C GLY A 448 23.79 -9.88 1.61
N VAL A 449 23.41 -9.56 2.85
CA VAL A 449 23.51 -10.48 4.00
C VAL A 449 22.58 -11.68 3.76
N SER A 450 23.02 -12.88 4.16
CA SER A 450 22.18 -14.06 4.02
C SER A 450 20.92 -13.92 4.87
N ARG A 451 19.83 -14.59 4.46
CA ARG A 451 18.57 -14.54 5.21
C ARG A 451 18.74 -14.99 6.67
N ALA A 452 19.53 -16.05 6.90
CA ALA A 452 19.75 -16.60 8.23
C ALA A 452 20.48 -15.60 9.16
N GLU A 453 21.54 -14.97 8.66
CA GLU A 453 22.28 -13.93 9.40
C GLU A 453 21.39 -12.71 9.67
N ALA A 454 20.63 -12.26 8.68
CA ALA A 454 19.72 -11.13 8.83
C ALA A 454 18.62 -11.43 9.87
N GLU A 455 18.04 -12.63 9.87
CA GLU A 455 17.05 -13.05 10.86
C GLU A 455 17.65 -13.11 12.27
N GLN A 456 18.89 -13.60 12.42
CA GLN A 456 19.58 -13.60 13.71
C GLN A 456 19.80 -12.19 14.24
N GLN A 457 20.35 -11.29 13.42
CA GLN A 457 20.55 -9.88 13.78
C GLN A 457 19.22 -9.19 14.12
N ALA A 458 18.17 -9.42 13.32
CA ALA A 458 16.86 -8.83 13.55
C ALA A 458 16.21 -9.31 14.85
N ARG A 459 16.38 -10.59 15.24
CA ARG A 459 15.90 -11.10 16.53
C ARG A 459 16.61 -10.44 17.71
N THR A 460 17.93 -10.26 17.62
CA THR A 460 18.69 -9.51 18.63
C THR A 460 18.21 -8.06 18.73
N LEU A 461 17.93 -7.39 17.61
CA LEU A 461 17.39 -6.03 17.61
C LEU A 461 15.98 -5.97 18.23
N LEU A 462 15.10 -6.93 17.90
CA LEU A 462 13.77 -7.04 18.48
C LEU A 462 13.81 -7.25 19.99
N GLU A 463 14.69 -8.14 20.48
CA GLU A 463 14.87 -8.36 21.91
C GLU A 463 15.29 -7.07 22.63
N ARG A 464 16.20 -6.30 22.04
CA ARG A 464 16.69 -5.05 22.64
C ARG A 464 15.67 -3.95 22.69
N VAL A 465 14.76 -3.88 21.73
CA VAL A 465 13.62 -2.96 21.80
C VAL A 465 12.45 -3.55 22.61
N GLY A 466 12.62 -4.70 23.26
CA GLY A 466 11.63 -5.33 24.13
C GLY A 466 10.46 -5.99 23.39
N LEU A 467 10.73 -6.55 22.21
CA LEU A 467 9.74 -7.15 21.30
C LEU A 467 10.14 -8.56 20.79
N ALA A 468 10.92 -9.31 21.57
CA ALA A 468 11.38 -10.66 21.20
C ALA A 468 10.22 -11.61 20.83
N ASP A 469 9.09 -11.52 21.54
CA ASP A 469 7.90 -12.36 21.33
C ASP A 469 6.99 -11.90 20.18
N LYS A 470 7.35 -10.79 19.51
CA LYS A 470 6.55 -10.17 18.45
C LYS A 470 7.15 -10.32 17.05
N ALA A 471 8.18 -11.13 16.88
CA ALA A 471 8.87 -11.32 15.60
C ALA A 471 7.91 -11.68 14.44
N ASP A 472 6.93 -12.54 14.69
CA ASP A 472 5.97 -13.01 13.68
C ASP A 472 4.68 -12.17 13.63
N ALA A 473 4.58 -11.12 14.44
CA ALA A 473 3.42 -10.24 14.45
C ALA A 473 3.44 -9.29 13.24
N PHE A 474 2.30 -9.14 12.58
CA PHE A 474 2.10 -8.11 11.56
C PHE A 474 1.90 -6.74 12.23
N PRO A 475 2.24 -5.62 11.56
CA PRO A 475 2.09 -4.27 12.12
C PRO A 475 0.72 -3.99 12.75
N ARG A 476 -0.36 -4.51 12.14
CA ARG A 476 -1.74 -4.35 12.64
C ARG A 476 -2.04 -5.05 13.96
N GLN A 477 -1.16 -5.94 14.41
CA GLN A 477 -1.25 -6.68 15.68
C GLN A 477 -0.42 -6.02 16.79
N LEU A 478 0.28 -4.93 16.48
CA LEU A 478 1.18 -4.21 17.39
C LEU A 478 0.54 -2.89 17.83
N SER A 479 0.76 -2.49 19.09
CA SER A 479 0.40 -1.13 19.54
C SER A 479 1.27 -0.07 18.83
N GLY A 480 0.86 1.21 18.84
CA GLY A 480 1.64 2.28 18.20
C GLY A 480 3.09 2.33 18.68
N GLY A 481 3.30 2.28 19.99
CA GLY A 481 4.65 2.27 20.59
C GLY A 481 5.47 1.04 20.20
N GLN A 482 4.84 -0.13 20.04
CA GLN A 482 5.50 -1.33 19.54
C GLN A 482 5.88 -1.19 18.06
N GLN A 483 4.99 -0.64 17.23
CA GLN A 483 5.28 -0.39 15.80
C GLN A 483 6.47 0.56 15.64
N GLN A 484 6.54 1.61 16.46
CA GLN A 484 7.65 2.54 16.41
C GLN A 484 8.97 1.91 16.85
N ARG A 485 8.94 1.06 17.89
CA ARG A 485 10.12 0.28 18.30
C ARG A 485 10.61 -0.69 17.22
N VAL A 486 9.70 -1.31 16.46
CA VAL A 486 10.07 -2.10 15.26
C VAL A 486 10.66 -1.20 14.17
N ALA A 487 10.13 0.01 13.97
CA ALA A 487 10.68 0.96 12.98
C ALA A 487 12.12 1.40 13.35
N ILE A 488 12.40 1.63 14.63
CA ILE A 488 13.74 1.88 15.16
C ILE A 488 14.66 0.69 14.89
N ALA A 489 14.24 -0.53 15.28
CA ALA A 489 15.00 -1.75 15.03
C ALA A 489 15.31 -1.95 13.52
N ARG A 490 14.35 -1.66 12.65
CA ARG A 490 14.52 -1.72 11.19
C ARG A 490 15.56 -0.72 10.69
N ALA A 491 15.58 0.50 11.20
CA ALA A 491 16.58 1.49 10.82
C ALA A 491 18.00 1.08 11.30
N LEU A 492 18.09 0.50 12.50
CA LEU A 492 19.35 0.02 13.08
C LEU A 492 19.93 -1.21 12.37
N ALA A 493 19.10 -2.03 11.73
CA ALA A 493 19.54 -3.25 11.04
C ALA A 493 20.52 -2.99 9.88
N LEU A 494 20.53 -1.78 9.32
CA LEU A 494 21.49 -1.37 8.28
C LEU A 494 22.84 -0.88 8.82
N GLN A 495 22.99 -0.82 10.16
CA GLN A 495 24.14 -0.27 10.87
C GLN A 495 24.52 1.13 10.33
N PRO A 496 23.58 2.11 10.40
CA PRO A 496 23.83 3.43 9.83
C PRO A 496 24.86 4.21 10.66
N LYS A 497 25.57 5.14 10.01
CA LYS A 497 26.50 6.09 10.66
C LYS A 497 25.77 7.30 11.27
N VAL A 498 24.59 7.62 10.74
CA VAL A 498 23.72 8.71 11.19
C VAL A 498 22.30 8.19 11.30
N LEU A 499 21.63 8.47 12.41
CA LEU A 499 20.23 8.10 12.62
C LEU A 499 19.36 9.35 12.75
N LEU A 500 18.41 9.49 11.84
CA LEU A 500 17.47 10.61 11.77
C LEU A 500 16.14 10.19 12.38
N PHE A 501 15.57 11.01 13.25
CA PHE A 501 14.25 10.83 13.83
C PHE A 501 13.37 12.02 13.50
N ASP A 502 12.29 11.79 12.77
CA ASP A 502 11.31 12.82 12.39
C ASP A 502 10.07 12.68 13.27
N GLU A 503 9.96 13.45 14.35
CA GLU A 503 8.84 13.43 15.31
C GLU A 503 8.40 12.01 15.74
N PRO A 504 9.31 11.21 16.32
CA PRO A 504 9.08 9.78 16.50
C PRO A 504 7.95 9.41 17.48
N THR A 505 7.37 10.39 18.18
CA THR A 505 6.32 10.19 19.18
C THR A 505 5.01 10.88 18.86
N SER A 506 4.91 11.69 17.79
CA SER A 506 3.72 12.53 17.57
C SER A 506 2.49 11.75 17.09
N ALA A 507 2.66 10.53 16.59
CA ALA A 507 1.58 9.61 16.22
C ALA A 507 1.19 8.60 17.33
N LEU A 508 1.67 8.81 18.56
CA LEU A 508 1.47 7.88 19.69
C LEU A 508 0.49 8.43 20.73
N ASP A 509 -0.24 7.52 21.36
CA ASP A 509 -0.97 7.83 22.58
C ASP A 509 0.01 8.27 23.70
N PRO A 510 -0.33 9.27 24.54
CA PRO A 510 0.58 9.79 25.57
C PRO A 510 1.19 8.73 26.49
N GLU A 511 0.44 7.66 26.78
CA GLU A 511 0.89 6.55 27.63
C GLU A 511 2.05 5.75 27.02
N LEU A 512 2.18 5.75 25.69
CA LEU A 512 3.19 4.97 24.95
C LEU A 512 4.45 5.78 24.59
N VAL A 513 4.41 7.11 24.77
CA VAL A 513 5.52 8.03 24.43
C VAL A 513 6.78 7.69 25.23
N ALA A 514 6.64 7.45 26.54
CA ALA A 514 7.77 7.19 27.43
C ALA A 514 8.57 5.94 27.03
N GLU A 515 7.90 4.87 26.56
CA GLU A 515 8.55 3.64 26.11
C GLU A 515 9.46 3.90 24.90
N VAL A 516 8.97 4.67 23.92
CA VAL A 516 9.72 4.98 22.70
C VAL A 516 10.88 5.92 23.00
N LEU A 517 10.66 6.98 23.79
CA LEU A 517 11.72 7.89 24.18
C LEU A 517 12.85 7.18 24.93
N SER A 518 12.53 6.22 25.80
CA SER A 518 13.55 5.46 26.54
C SER A 518 14.52 4.72 25.62
N VAL A 519 14.02 4.12 24.53
CA VAL A 519 14.83 3.45 23.51
C VAL A 519 15.76 4.45 22.81
N ILE A 520 15.28 5.66 22.51
CA ILE A 520 16.08 6.71 21.86
C ILE A 520 17.13 7.26 22.84
N GLU A 521 16.81 7.46 24.12
CA GLU A 521 17.76 7.90 25.14
C GLU A 521 18.92 6.90 25.30
N GLU A 522 18.66 5.60 25.22
CA GLU A 522 19.72 4.61 25.28
C GLU A 522 20.58 4.59 24.01
N LEU A 523 19.99 4.82 22.83
CA LEU A 523 20.74 4.96 21.57
C LEU A 523 21.65 6.20 21.59
N ALA A 524 21.16 7.31 22.14
CA ALA A 524 21.96 8.52 22.30
C ALA A 524 23.26 8.29 23.10
N ARG A 525 23.23 7.38 24.08
CA ARG A 525 24.41 7.03 24.91
C ARG A 525 25.40 6.10 24.21
N SER A 526 25.08 5.58 23.03
CA SER A 526 25.93 4.61 22.31
C SER A 526 27.03 5.25 21.46
N GLY A 527 27.09 6.58 21.37
CA GLY A 527 28.05 7.29 20.51
C GLY A 527 27.68 7.34 19.02
N THR A 528 26.43 7.02 18.70
CA THR A 528 25.86 7.17 17.35
C THR A 528 25.58 8.65 17.06
N THR A 529 25.75 9.12 15.82
CA THR A 529 25.28 10.47 15.44
C THR A 529 23.75 10.46 15.32
N LEU A 530 23.05 11.22 16.17
CA LEU A 530 21.58 11.33 16.14
C LEU A 530 21.15 12.73 15.72
N VAL A 531 20.17 12.82 14.82
CA VAL A 531 19.46 14.07 14.51
C VAL A 531 17.98 13.85 14.78
N ILE A 532 17.41 14.58 15.75
CA ILE A 532 16.06 14.34 16.25
C ILE A 532 15.21 15.60 16.07
N VAL A 533 14.13 15.50 15.31
CA VAL A 533 13.04 16.48 15.31
C VAL A 533 12.02 16.04 16.36
N THR A 534 11.70 16.90 17.32
CA THR A 534 10.73 16.58 18.37
C THR A 534 10.07 17.82 18.95
N HIS A 535 8.85 17.66 19.45
CA HIS A 535 8.16 18.65 20.29
C HIS A 535 8.31 18.35 21.79
N GLU A 536 8.93 17.23 22.15
CA GLU A 536 9.16 16.82 23.54
C GLU A 536 10.37 17.55 24.13
N LEU A 537 10.20 18.81 24.52
CA LEU A 537 11.30 19.67 24.99
C LEU A 537 12.00 19.13 26.24
N SER A 538 11.24 18.49 27.13
CA SER A 538 11.80 17.83 28.32
C SER A 538 12.75 16.68 27.95
N PHE A 539 12.46 15.94 26.89
CA PHE A 539 13.36 14.92 26.36
C PHE A 539 14.57 15.57 25.69
N ALA A 540 14.36 16.59 24.85
CA ALA A 540 15.44 17.34 24.20
C ALA A 540 16.48 17.86 25.21
N ARG A 541 16.04 18.42 26.34
CA ARG A 541 16.91 18.91 27.42
C ARG A 541 17.79 17.83 28.06
N ARG A 542 17.34 16.58 28.08
CA ARG A 542 18.07 15.47 28.72
C ARG A 542 19.11 14.81 27.82
N VAL A 543 18.89 14.84 26.52
CA VAL A 543 19.59 13.98 25.55
C VAL A 543 20.42 14.75 24.52
N ALA A 544 20.08 16.01 24.24
CA ALA A 544 20.76 16.79 23.22
C ALA A 544 22.14 17.25 23.69
N ASP A 545 23.13 17.16 22.81
CA ASP A 545 24.40 17.88 22.93
C ASP A 545 24.32 19.26 22.26
N HIS A 546 23.50 19.35 21.20
CA HIS A 546 23.30 20.54 20.40
C HIS A 546 21.82 20.70 20.06
N VAL A 547 21.31 21.93 20.11
CA VAL A 547 19.93 22.27 19.77
C VAL A 547 19.94 23.31 18.67
N VAL A 548 19.06 23.14 17.68
CA VAL A 548 18.89 24.05 16.55
C VAL A 548 17.43 24.48 16.51
N MET A 549 17.20 25.79 16.63
CA MET A 549 15.90 26.41 16.42
C MET A 549 15.75 26.81 14.96
N MET A 550 14.77 26.22 14.29
CA MET A 550 14.41 26.57 12.91
C MET A 550 13.10 27.36 12.88
N ASP A 551 13.02 28.33 11.98
CA ASP A 551 11.77 28.99 11.62
C ASP A 551 11.83 29.50 10.18
N GLN A 552 10.69 29.49 9.49
CA GLN A 552 10.56 29.95 8.10
C GLN A 552 11.68 29.44 7.17
N GLY A 553 12.04 28.16 7.31
CA GLY A 553 13.04 27.52 6.46
C GLY A 553 14.50 27.89 6.75
N ARG A 554 14.78 28.62 7.85
CA ARG A 554 16.12 29.09 8.23
C ARG A 554 16.49 28.63 9.63
N VAL A 555 17.80 28.56 9.91
CA VAL A 555 18.33 28.39 11.28
C VAL A 555 18.35 29.76 11.97
N ILE A 556 17.59 29.88 13.05
CA ILE A 556 17.43 31.14 13.80
C ILE A 556 18.46 31.24 14.93
N GLU A 557 18.62 30.15 15.67
CA GLU A 557 19.52 30.06 16.80
C GLU A 557 20.00 28.62 16.97
N GLN A 558 21.25 28.43 17.36
CA GLN A 558 21.80 27.11 17.65
C GLN A 558 22.83 27.17 18.78
N GLY A 559 22.97 26.10 19.54
CA GLY A 559 23.92 26.03 20.64
C GLY A 559 23.67 24.85 21.59
N THR A 560 24.32 24.87 22.74
CA THR A 560 24.09 23.88 23.80
C THR A 560 22.66 23.98 24.33
N PRO A 561 22.07 22.89 24.87
CA PRO A 561 20.75 22.92 25.48
C PRO A 561 20.60 23.98 26.57
N GLU A 562 21.63 24.17 27.41
CA GLU A 562 21.62 25.19 28.47
C GLU A 562 21.47 26.61 27.88
N ALA A 563 22.30 26.95 26.90
CA ALA A 563 22.22 28.24 26.19
C ALA A 563 20.84 28.45 25.56
N LEU A 564 20.32 27.49 24.79
CA LEU A 564 19.08 27.69 24.05
C LEU A 564 17.83 27.67 24.93
N PHE A 565 17.75 26.75 25.89
CA PHE A 565 16.54 26.56 26.70
C PHE A 565 16.47 27.49 27.92
N GLN A 566 17.61 27.92 28.47
CA GLN A 566 17.63 28.78 29.66
C GLN A 566 17.95 30.24 29.34
N ARG A 567 18.76 30.48 28.29
CA ARG A 567 19.24 31.84 27.93
C ARG A 567 19.14 32.11 26.42
N PRO A 568 17.94 31.97 25.81
CA PRO A 568 17.77 32.20 24.38
C PRO A 568 18.16 33.63 24.03
N ARG A 569 19.01 33.79 23.00
CA ARG A 569 19.47 35.09 22.52
C ARG A 569 18.49 35.70 21.52
N GLN A 570 17.77 34.87 20.76
CA GLN A 570 16.80 35.34 19.79
C GLN A 570 15.41 35.42 20.43
N GLN A 571 14.74 36.55 20.23
CA GLN A 571 13.36 36.74 20.71
C GLN A 571 12.43 35.64 20.20
N ARG A 572 12.61 35.23 18.94
CA ARG A 572 11.78 34.18 18.34
C ARG A 572 11.94 32.82 19.01
N THR A 573 13.15 32.48 19.46
CA THR A 573 13.41 31.26 20.25
C THR A 573 12.72 31.36 21.60
N ALA A 574 12.85 32.49 22.30
CA ALA A 574 12.18 32.73 23.57
C ALA A 574 10.65 32.62 23.46
N ASP A 575 10.06 33.22 22.43
CA ASP A 575 8.61 33.17 22.17
C ASP A 575 8.11 31.76 21.89
N PHE A 576 8.90 30.93 21.19
CA PHE A 576 8.57 29.53 20.93
C PHE A 576 8.59 28.71 22.21
N LEU A 577 9.66 28.83 23.01
CA LEU A 577 9.82 28.11 24.27
C LEU A 577 8.75 28.52 25.31
N ALA A 578 8.30 29.77 25.31
CA ALA A 578 7.25 30.22 26.22
C ALA A 578 5.87 29.62 25.90
N LYS A 579 5.62 29.25 24.63
CA LYS A 579 4.34 28.69 24.16
C LYS A 579 4.27 27.16 24.28
N THR A 580 5.40 26.50 24.46
CA THR A 580 5.51 25.04 24.53
C THR A 580 6.12 24.67 25.88
N PRO A 581 5.29 24.40 26.90
CA PRO A 581 5.76 24.17 28.27
C PRO A 581 6.60 22.91 28.45
#